data_AF-A0A0D3DZ83-F1
#
_entry.id   AF-A0A0D3DZ83-F1
#
_cell.length_a   1.000
_cell.length_b   1.000
_cell.length_c   1.000
_cell.angle_alpha   90.00
_cell.angle_beta   90.00
_cell.angle_gamma   90.00
#
_symmetry.space_group_name_H-M   'P 1'
#
loop_
_entity.id
_entity.type
_entity.pdbx_description
1 polymer ?
#
loop_
_entity_poly.entity_id
_entity_poly.type
_entity_poly.pdbx_seq_one_letter_code
_entity_poly.pdbx_strand_id
1 'polypeptide(L)'
;MSLPFPSSGLIATFLVLLLLLSNVFSSPSSSSLRSVHQRHHLDNHNYKDALTKSILFFEGQRSGKLPPNQRMTWRSDSGLSDGSALNVDLVGGYYDAGDNMKFGFPMAFTTTMLSWSLIEFGDLMNSELSNAEDAVRWGTDFLLKATSHPDTIYVQVGDPNMDHACWERPEDMDTPRSVFKVDNNNPGSDIAGEIAASLAAASILFRKCDPSYSNLLLQRAITVFTFADKYRGPYSAGLKPEVCPFYCSYSGYQDELLWGAAWLYKATSNPTYLSYVQTNGRNLGADEFDNMFSWDNKHVGARILLSKEFLIHNVKALEEYKEHADSFICSVIPGAPFSSSQYTPGGLLFKMSGSNMQYVTSTSFLLLTYAKYLTSARTVVYCGGSVVTPARLRSIAKNQVDYLLGDNLLKMSYMVGYGSKYPRRIHHRGSSLPSVAAHPTKIQCHDGFSMFNSQSPNPNDLTGAVVGGPDQNDQFPDERSDYQRSEPATYINAPLVGALAYLARSFGQV
;
A
#
# COMPACT_ATOMS: atom_id res chain seq x y z
N MET A 1 -40.07 14.47 -49.46
CA MET A 1 -39.25 14.64 -50.67
C MET A 1 -38.12 13.61 -50.61
N SER A 2 -38.39 12.34 -50.94
CA SER A 2 -38.48 11.73 -52.27
C SER A 2 -37.12 11.20 -52.73
N LEU A 3 -36.95 9.87 -52.57
CA LEU A 3 -36.01 8.99 -53.28
C LEU A 3 -36.23 9.06 -54.81
N PRO A 4 -35.37 8.46 -55.65
CA PRO A 4 -35.58 7.05 -56.01
C PRO A 4 -34.31 6.19 -56.29
N PHE A 5 -34.51 4.88 -56.14
CA PHE A 5 -33.71 3.77 -56.69
C PHE A 5 -33.77 3.71 -58.24
N PRO A 6 -32.98 2.82 -58.88
CA PRO A 6 -33.61 1.57 -59.35
C PRO A 6 -32.75 0.29 -59.22
N SER A 7 -33.45 -0.82 -59.01
CA SER A 7 -33.11 -2.23 -59.30
C SER A 7 -33.20 -2.49 -60.83
N SER A 8 -32.82 -3.60 -61.49
CA SER A 8 -32.99 -5.05 -61.21
C SER A 8 -32.58 -5.85 -62.47
N GLY A 9 -32.09 -7.11 -62.30
CA GLY A 9 -32.40 -8.29 -63.15
C GLY A 9 -31.72 -8.42 -64.54
N LEU A 10 -31.53 -9.59 -65.17
CA LEU A 10 -32.05 -10.95 -64.96
C LEU A 10 -31.43 -11.92 -66.03
N ILE A 11 -31.50 -13.26 -65.81
CA ILE A 11 -31.60 -14.39 -66.82
C ILE A 11 -30.24 -15.01 -67.29
N ALA A 12 -29.94 -16.33 -67.33
CA ALA A 12 -30.75 -17.54 -67.56
C ALA A 12 -29.99 -18.89 -67.34
N THR A 13 -30.69 -19.91 -66.78
CA THR A 13 -30.91 -21.31 -67.27
C THR A 13 -29.72 -22.28 -67.58
N PHE A 14 -29.73 -23.62 -67.34
CA PHE A 14 -30.80 -24.65 -67.31
C PHE A 14 -30.30 -26.06 -66.83
N LEU A 15 -31.19 -26.82 -66.16
CA LEU A 15 -31.52 -28.29 -66.27
C LEU A 15 -30.47 -29.42 -65.96
N VAL A 16 -30.77 -30.63 -65.42
CA VAL A 16 -31.95 -31.31 -64.80
C VAL A 16 -31.62 -32.76 -64.32
N LEU A 17 -32.57 -33.41 -63.60
CA LEU A 17 -32.94 -34.86 -63.51
C LEU A 17 -32.58 -35.61 -62.18
N LEU A 18 -33.52 -35.85 -61.23
CA LEU A 18 -34.48 -37.01 -61.03
C LEU A 18 -33.79 -38.22 -60.29
N LEU A 19 -34.30 -38.97 -59.28
CA LEU A 19 -35.65 -39.43 -58.83
C LEU A 19 -35.60 -40.13 -57.43
N LEU A 20 -36.76 -40.09 -56.71
CA LEU A 20 -37.42 -41.10 -55.82
C LEU A 20 -36.80 -41.51 -54.46
N LEU A 21 -37.38 -41.12 -53.32
CA LEU A 21 -38.53 -41.70 -52.55
C LEU A 21 -38.24 -43.01 -51.79
N SER A 22 -38.19 -42.95 -50.44
CA SER A 22 -39.20 -43.56 -49.54
C SER A 22 -38.86 -43.39 -48.04
N ASN A 23 -39.90 -43.11 -47.26
CA ASN A 23 -39.93 -42.88 -45.81
C ASN A 23 -39.74 -44.16 -45.00
N VAL A 24 -39.08 -44.08 -43.82
CA VAL A 24 -39.55 -44.72 -42.57
C VAL A 24 -39.09 -43.90 -41.35
N PHE A 25 -40.03 -43.61 -40.44
CA PHE A 25 -39.89 -42.97 -39.13
C PHE A 25 -38.91 -43.70 -38.19
N SER A 26 -38.20 -42.96 -37.31
CA SER A 26 -38.07 -43.20 -35.85
C SER A 26 -37.20 -42.14 -35.15
N SER A 27 -37.58 -41.83 -33.91
CA SER A 27 -37.23 -40.73 -33.00
C SER A 27 -35.74 -40.59 -32.59
N PRO A 28 -35.30 -39.44 -32.01
CA PRO A 28 -33.91 -39.19 -31.67
C PRO A 28 -33.57 -39.62 -30.23
N SER A 29 -32.47 -40.34 -30.05
CA SER A 29 -31.85 -40.55 -28.74
C SER A 29 -30.32 -40.42 -28.84
N SER A 30 -29.82 -39.34 -28.23
CA SER A 30 -28.54 -39.19 -27.53
C SER A 30 -27.34 -40.03 -27.96
N SER A 31 -26.31 -39.36 -28.50
CA SER A 31 -24.93 -39.77 -28.29
C SER A 31 -24.03 -38.55 -28.10
N SER A 32 -23.36 -38.55 -26.95
CA SER A 32 -22.50 -37.52 -26.37
C SER A 32 -21.32 -37.12 -27.26
N LEU A 33 -21.22 -35.82 -27.57
CA LEU A 33 -19.94 -35.17 -27.86
C LEU A 33 -19.27 -34.87 -26.51
N ARG A 34 -18.25 -35.64 -26.16
CA ARG A 34 -17.33 -35.30 -25.06
C ARG A 34 -16.55 -34.05 -25.48
N SER A 35 -17.03 -32.89 -25.02
CA SER A 35 -16.22 -31.68 -24.91
C SER A 35 -15.10 -31.97 -23.90
N VAL A 36 -13.88 -32.11 -24.40
CA VAL A 36 -12.69 -31.99 -23.56
C VAL A 36 -12.61 -30.52 -23.17
N HIS A 37 -13.24 -30.17 -22.04
CA HIS A 37 -12.91 -28.95 -21.33
C HIS A 37 -11.47 -29.10 -20.79
N GLN A 38 -10.49 -28.74 -21.63
CA GLN A 38 -9.26 -28.17 -21.10
C GLN A 38 -9.66 -26.84 -20.45
N ARG A 39 -9.98 -26.89 -19.16
CA ARG A 39 -9.79 -25.73 -18.29
C ARG A 39 -8.31 -25.41 -18.42
N HIS A 40 -7.96 -24.37 -19.16
CA HIS A 40 -6.71 -23.68 -18.91
C HIS A 40 -6.79 -23.27 -17.44
N HIS A 41 -6.07 -23.97 -16.57
CA HIS A 41 -5.66 -23.41 -15.31
C HIS A 41 -4.89 -22.14 -15.70
N LEU A 42 -5.50 -20.97 -15.52
CA LEU A 42 -4.70 -19.78 -15.27
C LEU A 42 -3.88 -20.16 -14.04
N ASP A 43 -2.57 -20.36 -14.23
CA ASP A 43 -1.66 -20.64 -13.12
C ASP A 43 -1.78 -19.45 -12.16
N ASN A 44 -2.53 -19.64 -11.09
CA ASN A 44 -2.69 -18.59 -10.08
C ASN A 44 -1.30 -18.28 -9.53
N HIS A 45 -0.99 -16.99 -9.41
CA HIS A 45 0.21 -16.52 -8.74
C HIS A 45 0.38 -17.21 -7.37
N ASN A 46 1.62 -17.54 -7.03
CA ASN A 46 1.97 -18.01 -5.69
C ASN A 46 1.97 -16.81 -4.72
N TYR A 47 0.79 -16.45 -4.22
CA TYR A 47 0.59 -15.37 -3.25
C TYR A 47 1.25 -15.66 -1.90
N LYS A 48 1.41 -16.93 -1.49
CA LYS A 48 2.17 -17.28 -0.27
C LYS A 48 3.64 -16.88 -0.39
N ASP A 49 4.27 -17.17 -1.52
CA ASP A 49 5.64 -16.76 -1.80
C ASP A 49 5.75 -15.23 -1.87
N ALA A 50 4.82 -14.57 -2.58
CA ALA A 50 4.76 -13.11 -2.62
C ALA A 50 4.59 -12.50 -1.22
N LEU A 51 3.75 -13.08 -0.35
CA LEU A 51 3.52 -12.62 1.03
C LEU A 51 4.82 -12.67 1.84
N THR A 52 5.50 -13.83 1.80
CA THR A 52 6.77 -14.05 2.50
C THR A 52 7.81 -13.02 2.07
N LYS A 53 7.91 -12.77 0.76
CA LYS A 53 8.84 -11.77 0.20
C LYS A 53 8.44 -10.34 0.59
N SER A 54 7.15 -10.00 0.49
CA SER A 54 6.64 -8.68 0.87
C SER A 54 6.92 -8.32 2.33
N ILE A 55 6.93 -9.31 3.23
CA ILE A 55 7.31 -9.11 4.63
C ILE A 55 8.83 -9.00 4.78
N LEU A 56 9.59 -9.86 4.09
CA LEU A 56 11.06 -9.84 4.10
C LEU A 56 11.63 -8.49 3.64
N PHE A 57 10.97 -7.80 2.71
CA PHE A 57 11.37 -6.46 2.26
C PHE A 57 11.62 -5.47 3.42
N PHE A 58 10.78 -5.48 4.46
CA PHE A 58 10.93 -4.57 5.60
C PHE A 58 12.26 -4.77 6.34
N GLU A 59 12.80 -5.99 6.36
CA GLU A 59 14.12 -6.24 6.93
C GLU A 59 15.24 -5.57 6.12
N GLY A 60 15.06 -5.48 4.81
CA GLY A 60 15.94 -4.73 3.91
C GLY A 60 15.91 -3.22 4.14
N GLN A 61 14.85 -2.68 4.76
CA GLN A 61 14.70 -1.26 5.10
C GLN A 61 15.13 -0.90 6.52
N ARG A 62 15.44 -1.86 7.40
CA ARG A 62 15.75 -1.56 8.82
C ARG A 62 16.95 -0.62 8.97
N SER A 63 16.83 0.42 9.79
CA SER A 63 17.93 1.26 10.25
C SER A 63 18.26 0.93 11.71
N GLY A 64 19.48 1.15 12.17
CA GLY A 64 19.90 0.86 13.53
C GLY A 64 20.63 -0.46 13.69
N LYS A 65 20.65 -0.97 14.92
CA LYS A 65 21.26 -2.25 15.26
C LYS A 65 20.34 -3.41 14.87
N LEU A 66 20.75 -4.22 13.91
CA LEU A 66 19.93 -5.30 13.39
C LEU A 66 19.84 -6.46 14.40
N PRO A 67 18.69 -7.16 14.47
CA PRO A 67 18.54 -8.29 15.36
C PRO A 67 19.30 -9.51 14.83
N PRO A 68 19.72 -10.45 15.70
CA PRO A 68 20.51 -11.62 15.29
C PRO A 68 19.75 -12.58 14.37
N ASN A 69 18.42 -12.51 14.33
CA ASN A 69 17.56 -13.30 13.44
C ASN A 69 17.23 -12.60 12.11
N GLN A 70 17.93 -11.51 11.75
CA GLN A 70 17.81 -10.84 10.45
C GLN A 70 18.02 -11.83 9.30
N ARG A 71 17.04 -11.92 8.39
CA ARG A 71 17.03 -12.80 7.21
C ARG A 71 17.61 -12.12 5.98
N MET A 72 17.53 -10.79 5.87
CA MET A 72 18.17 -10.03 4.79
C MET A 72 19.68 -9.87 5.05
N THR A 73 20.47 -10.90 4.72
CA THR A 73 21.86 -11.06 5.19
C THR A 73 22.88 -10.11 4.57
N TRP A 74 22.53 -9.37 3.53
CA TRP A 74 23.41 -8.37 2.93
C TRP A 74 23.34 -7.00 3.63
N ARG A 75 22.40 -6.81 4.57
CA ARG A 75 22.31 -5.64 5.46
C ARG A 75 23.17 -5.81 6.71
N SER A 76 23.63 -4.71 7.29
CA SER A 76 24.28 -4.70 8.61
C SER A 76 23.86 -3.46 9.42
N ASP A 77 24.41 -3.32 10.63
CA ASP A 77 24.13 -2.21 11.52
C ASP A 77 24.44 -0.86 10.85
N SER A 78 23.51 0.11 10.97
CA SER A 78 23.63 1.43 10.36
C SER A 78 22.95 2.50 11.21
N GLY A 79 23.27 3.79 11.02
CA GLY A 79 22.58 4.90 11.72
C GLY A 79 22.64 4.82 13.25
N LEU A 80 23.73 4.26 13.81
CA LEU A 80 23.86 3.97 15.24
C LEU A 80 23.99 5.21 16.14
N SER A 81 24.16 6.39 15.55
CA SER A 81 24.27 7.67 16.24
C SER A 81 23.02 8.55 16.08
N ASP A 82 21.96 8.04 15.47
CA ASP A 82 20.71 8.78 15.24
C ASP A 82 20.15 9.34 16.56
N GLY A 83 20.00 10.67 16.63
CA GLY A 83 19.52 11.37 17.82
C GLY A 83 20.61 11.85 18.79
N SER A 84 21.83 11.32 18.71
CA SER A 84 22.89 11.60 19.70
C SER A 84 23.23 13.09 19.85
N ALA A 85 23.22 13.86 18.76
CA ALA A 85 23.49 15.31 18.78
C ALA A 85 22.46 16.12 19.59
N LEU A 86 21.26 15.56 19.83
CA LEU A 86 20.21 16.15 20.65
C LEU A 86 20.03 15.44 22.00
N ASN A 87 20.97 14.56 22.39
CA ASN A 87 20.89 13.73 23.60
C ASN A 87 19.62 12.84 23.66
N VAL A 88 19.17 12.35 22.52
CA VAL A 88 18.05 11.38 22.43
C VAL A 88 18.47 10.13 21.67
N ASP A 89 17.80 9.01 21.94
CA ASP A 89 17.95 7.78 21.15
C ASP A 89 16.88 7.76 20.06
N LEU A 90 17.31 7.92 18.82
CA LEU A 90 16.47 7.74 17.63
C LEU A 90 17.00 6.61 16.75
N VAL A 91 17.83 5.70 17.25
CA VAL A 91 18.30 4.53 16.52
C VAL A 91 17.14 3.56 16.28
N GLY A 92 17.06 2.94 15.10
CA GLY A 92 15.95 2.05 14.72
C GLY A 92 15.10 2.61 13.58
N GLY A 93 13.93 2.01 13.36
CA GLY A 93 12.97 2.44 12.34
C GLY A 93 13.36 2.00 10.93
N TYR A 94 12.63 2.47 9.94
CA TYR A 94 12.86 2.13 8.54
C TYR A 94 13.48 3.27 7.76
N TYR A 95 14.40 2.96 6.86
CA TYR A 95 14.67 3.84 5.73
C TYR A 95 13.45 3.86 4.80
N ASP A 96 13.11 5.04 4.32
CA ASP A 96 11.82 5.29 3.68
C ASP A 96 11.67 4.56 2.34
N ALA A 97 12.66 4.72 1.46
CA ALA A 97 12.62 4.28 0.07
C ALA A 97 13.97 3.72 -0.40
N GLY A 98 14.54 4.25 -1.48
CA GLY A 98 15.88 3.91 -1.98
C GLY A 98 17.02 4.68 -1.32
N ASP A 99 16.67 5.56 -0.39
CA ASP A 99 17.56 6.45 0.36
C ASP A 99 17.86 5.95 1.76
N ASN A 100 18.66 6.72 2.52
CA ASN A 100 18.95 6.40 3.90
C ASN A 100 18.28 7.40 4.87
N MET A 101 17.19 8.01 4.43
CA MET A 101 16.39 8.95 5.20
C MET A 101 15.38 8.22 6.06
N LYS A 102 15.11 8.76 7.24
CA LYS A 102 13.99 8.35 8.08
C LYS A 102 12.95 9.46 8.09
N PHE A 103 12.04 9.41 7.14
CA PHE A 103 10.87 10.28 7.11
C PHE A 103 9.77 9.70 7.99
N GLY A 104 9.45 10.39 9.10
CA GLY A 104 8.52 9.88 10.11
C GLY A 104 7.08 9.79 9.62
N PHE A 105 6.66 10.67 8.71
CA PHE A 105 5.28 10.72 8.22
C PHE A 105 4.89 9.48 7.38
N PRO A 106 5.60 9.14 6.28
CA PRO A 106 5.35 7.89 5.56
C PRO A 106 5.69 6.63 6.38
N MET A 107 6.63 6.70 7.32
CA MET A 107 6.92 5.56 8.22
C MET A 107 5.76 5.29 9.19
N ALA A 108 5.13 6.33 9.71
CA ALA A 108 3.94 6.18 10.55
C ALA A 108 2.80 5.56 9.74
N PHE A 109 2.54 6.05 8.52
CA PHE A 109 1.54 5.46 7.62
C PHE A 109 1.83 3.98 7.29
N THR A 110 3.08 3.65 6.97
CA THR A 110 3.54 2.27 6.78
C THR A 110 3.18 1.40 7.98
N THR A 111 3.45 1.88 9.18
CA THR A 111 3.23 1.13 10.41
C THR A 111 1.74 0.97 10.72
N THR A 112 0.91 1.99 10.44
CA THR A 112 -0.54 1.88 10.49
C THR A 112 -1.07 0.85 9.49
N MET A 113 -0.58 0.86 8.25
CA MET A 113 -1.04 -0.06 7.20
C MET A 113 -0.61 -1.51 7.42
N LEU A 114 0.58 -1.75 7.97
CA LEU A 114 0.97 -3.08 8.43
C LEU A 114 0.07 -3.54 9.58
N SER A 115 -0.13 -2.70 10.59
CA SER A 115 -1.02 -3.02 11.72
C SER A 115 -2.44 -3.34 11.23
N TRP A 116 -3.00 -2.52 10.34
CA TRP A 116 -4.32 -2.76 9.77
C TRP A 116 -4.38 -4.05 8.94
N SER A 117 -3.35 -4.34 8.17
CA SER A 117 -3.21 -5.60 7.42
C SER A 117 -3.29 -6.82 8.34
N LEU A 118 -2.62 -6.79 9.48
CA LEU A 118 -2.64 -7.89 10.44
C LEU A 118 -3.96 -7.96 11.23
N ILE A 119 -4.56 -6.81 11.56
CA ILE A 119 -5.87 -6.77 12.21
C ILE A 119 -6.95 -7.38 11.32
N GLU A 120 -6.90 -7.14 10.00
CA GLU A 120 -7.90 -7.68 9.09
C GLU A 120 -7.59 -9.08 8.58
N PHE A 121 -6.32 -9.42 8.36
CA PHE A 121 -5.94 -10.64 7.66
C PHE A 121 -4.80 -11.44 8.33
N GLY A 122 -4.36 -11.05 9.53
CA GLY A 122 -3.25 -11.69 10.26
C GLY A 122 -3.51 -13.17 10.57
N ASP A 123 -4.74 -13.52 10.95
CA ASP A 123 -5.16 -14.92 11.18
C ASP A 123 -5.01 -15.82 9.94
N LEU A 124 -4.80 -15.22 8.76
CA LEU A 124 -4.62 -15.92 7.49
C LEU A 124 -3.13 -16.16 7.14
N MET A 125 -2.19 -15.59 7.89
CA MET A 125 -0.77 -15.56 7.53
C MET A 125 0.01 -16.81 7.99
N ASN A 126 -0.56 -17.65 8.86
CA ASN A 126 0.09 -18.83 9.44
C ASN A 126 1.52 -18.53 9.95
N SER A 127 2.54 -19.17 9.35
CA SER A 127 3.95 -19.05 9.74
C SER A 127 4.52 -17.65 9.52
N GLU A 128 3.92 -16.83 8.65
CA GLU A 128 4.39 -15.47 8.40
C GLU A 128 3.87 -14.44 9.40
N LEU A 129 2.91 -14.80 10.26
CA LEU A 129 2.33 -13.88 11.24
C LEU A 129 3.41 -13.27 12.14
N SER A 130 4.31 -14.09 12.71
CA SER A 130 5.38 -13.60 13.59
C SER A 130 6.33 -12.65 12.87
N ASN A 131 6.68 -12.94 11.62
CA ASN A 131 7.56 -12.06 10.84
C ASN A 131 6.89 -10.71 10.55
N ALA A 132 5.58 -10.73 10.32
CA ALA A 132 4.80 -9.53 10.07
C ALA A 132 4.58 -8.72 11.37
N GLU A 133 4.39 -9.39 12.51
CA GLU A 133 4.37 -8.75 13.84
C GLU A 133 5.71 -8.10 14.17
N ASP A 134 6.84 -8.75 13.86
CA ASP A 134 8.18 -8.16 14.01
C ASP A 134 8.37 -6.92 13.13
N ALA A 135 7.78 -6.91 11.92
CA ALA A 135 7.80 -5.73 11.05
C ALA A 135 6.99 -4.56 11.64
N VAL A 136 5.82 -4.82 12.23
CA VAL A 136 5.05 -3.78 12.93
C VAL A 136 5.83 -3.27 14.15
N ARG A 137 6.35 -4.18 14.98
CA ARG A 137 7.08 -3.84 16.21
C ARG A 137 8.27 -2.95 15.94
N TRP A 138 9.03 -3.23 14.88
CA TRP A 138 10.19 -2.42 14.50
C TRP A 138 9.82 -0.96 14.19
N GLY A 139 8.70 -0.74 13.51
CA GLY A 139 8.16 0.59 13.23
C GLY A 139 7.69 1.27 14.52
N THR A 140 6.88 0.58 15.33
CA THR A 140 6.34 1.16 16.56
C THR A 140 7.39 1.46 17.61
N ASP A 141 8.45 0.66 17.72
CA ASP A 141 9.58 0.94 18.61
C ASP A 141 10.26 2.28 18.27
N PHE A 142 10.45 2.57 16.98
CA PHE A 142 10.96 3.87 16.56
C PHE A 142 9.96 5.00 16.85
N LEU A 143 8.67 4.81 16.59
CA LEU A 143 7.65 5.83 16.85
C LEU A 143 7.51 6.14 18.37
N LEU A 144 7.70 5.15 19.25
CA LEU A 144 7.78 5.36 20.69
C LEU A 144 8.99 6.19 21.10
N LYS A 145 10.15 6.00 20.44
CA LYS A 145 11.33 6.84 20.65
C LYS A 145 11.12 8.26 20.13
N ALA A 146 10.56 8.39 18.93
CA ALA A 146 10.26 9.66 18.27
C ALA A 146 9.28 10.54 19.04
N THR A 147 8.45 9.96 19.91
CA THR A 147 7.45 10.68 20.72
C THR A 147 7.77 10.63 22.22
N SER A 148 9.01 10.27 22.59
CA SER A 148 9.42 10.01 23.98
C SER A 148 9.38 11.24 24.90
N HIS A 149 9.41 12.44 24.32
CA HIS A 149 9.44 13.70 25.05
C HIS A 149 8.07 14.39 25.00
N PRO A 150 7.55 14.91 26.12
CA PRO A 150 6.28 15.63 26.14
C PRO A 150 6.27 16.82 25.17
N ASP A 151 5.16 17.02 24.47
CA ASP A 151 4.94 18.11 23.51
C ASP A 151 6.04 18.25 22.44
N THR A 152 6.76 17.17 22.13
CA THR A 152 7.81 17.11 21.11
C THR A 152 7.71 15.82 20.34
N ILE A 153 7.72 15.93 19.00
CA ILE A 153 7.72 14.77 18.10
C ILE A 153 8.89 14.92 17.14
N TYR A 154 9.80 13.96 17.15
CA TYR A 154 10.89 13.88 16.19
C TYR A 154 10.36 13.30 14.87
N VAL A 155 10.37 14.11 13.83
CA VAL A 155 9.66 13.80 12.57
C VAL A 155 10.58 13.29 11.48
N GLN A 156 11.89 13.53 11.60
CA GLN A 156 12.85 13.17 10.57
C GLN A 156 14.26 12.98 11.16
N VAL A 157 15.00 12.00 10.63
CA VAL A 157 16.43 11.83 10.87
C VAL A 157 17.17 11.71 9.54
N GLY A 158 18.12 12.61 9.32
CA GLY A 158 18.79 12.82 8.04
C GLY A 158 18.51 14.21 7.46
N ASP A 159 19.52 14.81 6.82
CA ASP A 159 19.30 15.91 5.88
C ASP A 159 19.08 15.32 4.49
N PRO A 160 17.90 15.53 3.86
CA PRO A 160 17.56 14.83 2.63
C PRO A 160 18.37 15.33 1.44
N ASN A 161 18.74 16.61 1.41
CA ASN A 161 19.56 17.14 0.32
C ASN A 161 20.98 16.57 0.39
N MET A 162 21.54 16.44 1.59
CA MET A 162 22.86 15.84 1.79
C MET A 162 22.86 14.32 1.52
N ASP A 163 21.83 13.61 1.99
CA ASP A 163 21.68 12.16 1.70
C ASP A 163 21.49 11.89 0.21
N HIS A 164 20.74 12.74 -0.49
CA HIS A 164 20.47 12.61 -1.93
C HIS A 164 21.62 13.12 -2.81
N ALA A 165 22.54 13.92 -2.28
CA ALA A 165 23.79 14.27 -2.94
C ALA A 165 24.82 13.12 -2.95
N CYS A 166 24.58 12.04 -2.19
CA CYS A 166 25.45 10.89 -2.03
C CYS A 166 24.78 9.59 -2.47
N TRP A 167 25.59 8.64 -2.95
CA TRP A 167 25.13 7.28 -3.25
C TRP A 167 25.86 6.26 -2.38
N GLU A 168 25.51 6.19 -1.10
CA GLU A 168 26.17 5.35 -0.09
C GLU A 168 25.24 4.25 0.42
N ARG A 169 25.79 3.07 0.69
CA ARG A 169 25.03 2.03 1.39
C ARG A 169 24.79 2.48 2.84
N PRO A 170 23.68 2.07 3.49
CA PRO A 170 23.33 2.52 4.84
C PRO A 170 24.48 2.40 5.86
N GLU A 171 25.27 1.35 5.76
CA GLU A 171 26.36 1.02 6.69
C GLU A 171 27.57 1.96 6.59
N ASP A 172 27.74 2.66 5.46
CA ASP A 172 28.90 3.52 5.18
C ASP A 172 28.61 5.01 5.36
N MET A 173 27.34 5.37 5.60
CA MET A 173 26.87 6.76 5.64
C MET A 173 27.74 7.67 6.51
N ASP A 174 28.15 8.81 5.94
CA ASP A 174 28.78 9.90 6.68
C ASP A 174 28.11 11.28 6.48
N THR A 175 27.01 11.32 5.73
CA THR A 175 26.21 12.52 5.56
C THR A 175 25.62 12.97 6.90
N PRO A 176 25.39 14.29 7.10
CA PRO A 176 24.76 14.79 8.31
C PRO A 176 23.40 14.13 8.59
N ARG A 177 23.30 13.44 9.75
CA ARG A 177 22.06 12.80 10.22
C ARG A 177 21.28 13.71 11.16
N SER A 178 21.04 14.95 10.71
CA SER A 178 20.30 15.99 11.44
C SER A 178 18.91 15.51 11.85
N VAL A 179 18.44 15.96 13.01
CA VAL A 179 17.14 15.56 13.56
C VAL A 179 16.20 16.75 13.56
N PHE A 180 15.04 16.58 12.95
CA PHE A 180 13.99 17.59 12.90
C PHE A 180 12.80 17.18 13.76
N LYS A 181 12.10 18.17 14.32
CA LYS A 181 11.01 17.96 15.26
C LYS A 181 9.90 19.00 15.09
N VAL A 182 8.70 18.62 15.51
CA VAL A 182 7.59 19.54 15.78
C VAL A 182 7.35 19.65 17.28
N ASP A 183 6.83 20.80 17.69
CA ASP A 183 6.48 21.11 19.07
C ASP A 183 5.28 22.06 19.12
N ASN A 184 4.95 22.59 20.30
CA ASN A 184 3.83 23.50 20.48
C ASN A 184 3.96 24.84 19.72
N ASN A 185 5.18 25.26 19.37
CA ASN A 185 5.43 26.51 18.62
C ASN A 185 5.47 26.26 17.12
N ASN A 186 5.93 25.09 16.69
CA ASN A 186 5.92 24.62 15.31
C ASN A 186 5.16 23.29 15.24
N PRO A 187 3.81 23.32 15.21
CA PRO A 187 3.00 22.11 15.28
C PRO A 187 3.10 21.23 14.03
N GLY A 188 2.68 19.98 14.18
CA GLY A 188 2.57 19.00 13.10
C GLY A 188 1.47 17.98 13.38
N SER A 189 0.21 18.40 13.21
CA SER A 189 -0.99 17.61 13.50
C SER A 189 -1.19 16.43 12.57
N ASP A 190 -0.74 16.56 11.33
CA ASP A 190 -0.73 15.52 10.30
C ASP A 190 0.11 14.33 10.78
N ILE A 191 1.42 14.51 10.92
CA ILE A 191 2.33 13.46 11.38
C ILE A 191 1.99 12.98 12.79
N ALA A 192 1.59 13.88 13.70
CA ALA A 192 1.16 13.47 15.03
C ALA A 192 -0.11 12.60 14.98
N GLY A 193 -1.09 12.96 14.16
CA GLY A 193 -2.32 12.19 13.94
C GLY A 193 -2.01 10.81 13.34
N GLU A 194 -1.10 10.72 12.37
CA GLU A 194 -0.69 9.45 11.78
C GLU A 194 0.11 8.58 12.76
N ILE A 195 1.01 9.15 13.57
CA ILE A 195 1.70 8.40 14.63
C ILE A 195 0.69 7.88 15.67
N ALA A 196 -0.28 8.70 16.06
CA ALA A 196 -1.33 8.26 16.96
C ALA A 196 -2.17 7.12 16.36
N ALA A 197 -2.54 7.21 15.08
CA ALA A 197 -3.21 6.14 14.35
C ALA A 197 -2.40 4.84 14.35
N SER A 198 -1.11 4.93 14.02
CA SER A 198 -0.18 3.79 13.99
C SER A 198 -0.09 3.10 15.34
N LEU A 199 0.16 3.86 16.41
CA LEU A 199 0.30 3.31 17.76
C LEU A 199 -1.02 2.75 18.29
N ALA A 200 -2.15 3.39 17.98
CA ALA A 200 -3.48 2.89 18.34
C ALA A 200 -3.81 1.59 17.60
N ALA A 201 -3.55 1.51 16.29
CA ALA A 201 -3.74 0.29 15.51
C ALA A 201 -2.86 -0.86 16.04
N ALA A 202 -1.57 -0.61 16.23
CA ALA A 202 -0.65 -1.62 16.77
C ALA A 202 -1.03 -2.08 18.20
N SER A 203 -1.60 -1.19 19.04
CA SER A 203 -2.11 -1.60 20.35
C SER A 203 -3.25 -2.63 20.27
N ILE A 204 -4.06 -2.60 19.20
CA ILE A 204 -5.10 -3.62 18.97
C ILE A 204 -4.44 -4.95 18.61
N LEU A 205 -3.45 -4.91 17.71
CA LEU A 205 -2.72 -6.09 17.25
C LEU A 205 -2.04 -6.81 18.42
N PHE A 206 -1.23 -6.09 19.21
CA PHE A 206 -0.44 -6.69 20.29
C PHE A 206 -1.24 -6.99 21.56
N ARG A 207 -2.54 -6.66 21.61
CA ARG A 207 -3.37 -6.77 22.82
C ARG A 207 -3.33 -8.15 23.48
N LYS A 208 -3.27 -9.21 22.68
CA LYS A 208 -3.28 -10.60 23.16
C LYS A 208 -1.87 -11.17 23.36
N CYS A 209 -0.96 -10.93 22.41
CA CYS A 209 0.38 -11.54 22.42
C CYS A 209 1.39 -10.77 23.29
N ASP A 210 1.21 -9.46 23.49
CA ASP A 210 2.05 -8.63 24.37
C ASP A 210 1.23 -7.48 25.01
N PRO A 211 0.43 -7.78 26.06
CA PRO A 211 -0.47 -6.80 26.68
C PRO A 211 0.26 -5.57 27.25
N SER A 212 1.47 -5.75 27.78
CA SER A 212 2.28 -4.66 28.33
C SER A 212 2.70 -3.68 27.25
N TYR A 213 3.20 -4.19 26.11
CA TYR A 213 3.54 -3.36 24.96
C TYR A 213 2.30 -2.71 24.35
N SER A 214 1.20 -3.45 24.19
CA SER A 214 -0.09 -2.91 23.77
C SER A 214 -0.53 -1.71 24.60
N ASN A 215 -0.44 -1.79 25.93
CA ASN A 215 -0.80 -0.69 26.82
C ASN A 215 0.14 0.51 26.65
N LEU A 216 1.45 0.28 26.52
CA LEU A 216 2.43 1.34 26.25
C LEU A 216 2.10 2.09 24.95
N LEU A 217 1.84 1.35 23.87
CA LEU A 217 1.45 1.91 22.57
C LEU A 217 0.17 2.74 22.68
N LEU A 218 -0.86 2.21 23.33
CA LEU A 218 -2.14 2.89 23.47
C LEU A 218 -2.03 4.20 24.28
N GLN A 219 -1.31 4.17 25.41
CA GLN A 219 -1.10 5.38 26.20
C GLN A 219 -0.35 6.44 25.40
N ARG A 220 0.69 6.04 24.64
CA ARG A 220 1.40 6.98 23.78
C ARG A 220 0.49 7.53 22.68
N ALA A 221 -0.31 6.69 22.02
CA ALA A 221 -1.26 7.11 20.99
C ALA A 221 -2.22 8.21 21.50
N ILE A 222 -2.77 8.04 22.70
CA ILE A 222 -3.67 9.02 23.33
C ILE A 222 -2.93 10.36 23.55
N THR A 223 -1.71 10.33 24.09
CA THR A 223 -0.94 11.56 24.34
C THR A 223 -0.54 12.28 23.05
N VAL A 224 -0.14 11.54 22.02
CA VAL A 224 0.26 12.10 20.72
C VAL A 224 -0.94 12.69 19.97
N PHE A 225 -2.09 12.02 20.00
CA PHE A 225 -3.32 12.58 19.43
C PHE A 225 -3.77 13.85 20.16
N THR A 226 -3.62 13.87 21.49
CA THR A 226 -3.91 15.08 22.28
C THR A 226 -3.03 16.26 21.83
N PHE A 227 -1.75 16.03 21.56
CA PHE A 227 -0.86 17.04 20.98
C PHE A 227 -1.35 17.48 19.59
N ALA A 228 -1.65 16.53 18.71
CA ALA A 228 -2.08 16.78 17.34
C ALA A 228 -3.32 17.69 17.27
N ASP A 229 -4.32 17.41 18.12
CA ASP A 229 -5.59 18.13 18.13
C ASP A 229 -5.51 19.48 18.85
N LYS A 230 -4.66 19.58 19.88
CA LYS A 230 -4.47 20.80 20.67
C LYS A 230 -3.66 21.86 19.92
N TYR A 231 -2.60 21.45 19.22
CA TYR A 231 -1.72 22.35 18.48
C TYR A 231 -1.88 22.09 16.98
N ARG A 232 -2.89 22.75 16.38
CA ARG A 232 -3.29 22.47 14.99
C ARG A 232 -2.40 23.16 13.96
N GLY A 233 -1.81 22.39 13.07
CA GLY A 233 -1.08 22.89 11.90
C GLY A 233 -0.34 21.77 11.16
N PRO A 234 -0.15 21.88 9.83
CA PRO A 234 0.59 20.87 9.09
C PRO A 234 2.10 21.00 9.39
N TYR A 235 2.80 19.87 9.56
CA TYR A 235 4.21 19.90 9.99
C TYR A 235 5.12 20.61 8.97
N SER A 236 4.77 20.51 7.68
CA SER A 236 5.51 21.15 6.61
C SER A 236 5.34 22.67 6.56
N ALA A 237 4.43 23.27 7.35
CA ALA A 237 4.39 24.73 7.46
C ALA A 237 5.63 25.28 8.21
N GLY A 238 6.04 24.60 9.28
CA GLY A 238 7.22 24.99 10.07
C GLY A 238 8.54 24.41 9.56
N LEU A 239 8.48 23.30 8.82
CA LEU A 239 9.66 22.53 8.37
C LEU A 239 9.80 22.46 6.84
N LYS A 240 9.22 23.42 6.11
CA LYS A 240 9.18 23.36 4.64
C LYS A 240 10.55 23.14 4.00
N PRO A 241 11.64 23.86 4.36
CA PRO A 241 12.95 23.64 3.76
C PRO A 241 13.53 22.23 4.00
N GLU A 242 13.12 21.57 5.08
CA GLU A 242 13.69 20.31 5.54
C GLU A 242 12.92 19.08 5.06
N VAL A 243 11.62 19.23 4.75
CA VAL A 243 10.72 18.11 4.44
C VAL A 243 10.12 18.19 3.03
N CYS A 244 10.09 19.37 2.41
CA CYS A 244 9.66 19.55 1.03
C CYS A 244 10.86 19.62 0.07
N PRO A 245 10.75 19.09 -1.16
CA PRO A 245 9.55 18.54 -1.81
C PRO A 245 9.30 17.04 -1.54
N PHE A 246 9.97 16.44 -0.55
CA PHE A 246 9.93 14.99 -0.31
C PHE A 246 8.56 14.52 0.21
N TYR A 247 8.18 14.95 1.41
CA TYR A 247 6.93 14.57 2.06
C TYR A 247 6.20 15.79 2.61
N CYS A 248 5.87 16.76 1.76
CA CYS A 248 5.00 17.87 2.19
C CYS A 248 3.63 17.35 2.62
N SER A 249 2.98 18.03 3.57
CA SER A 249 1.54 17.85 3.78
C SER A 249 0.79 18.57 2.66
N TYR A 250 0.19 17.80 1.75
CA TYR A 250 -0.57 18.34 0.62
C TYR A 250 -2.08 18.34 0.90
N SER A 251 -2.61 17.28 1.53
CA SER A 251 -4.01 17.20 1.98
C SER A 251 -4.32 18.06 3.21
N GLY A 252 -3.29 18.44 3.97
CA GLY A 252 -3.45 19.11 5.27
C GLY A 252 -3.24 18.13 6.42
N TYR A 253 -3.95 18.37 7.52
CA TYR A 253 -3.91 17.53 8.73
C TYR A 253 -5.28 17.01 9.16
N GLN A 254 -6.32 17.43 8.44
CA GLN A 254 -7.71 17.23 8.81
C GLN A 254 -8.08 15.76 8.74
N ASP A 255 -7.58 15.08 7.71
CA ASP A 255 -7.77 13.65 7.50
C ASP A 255 -7.05 12.80 8.55
N GLU A 256 -5.86 13.18 9.01
CA GLU A 256 -5.15 12.46 10.09
C GLU A 256 -5.81 12.66 11.45
N LEU A 257 -6.43 13.81 11.71
CA LEU A 257 -7.22 14.00 12.94
C LEU A 257 -8.44 13.06 12.95
N LEU A 258 -9.14 12.89 11.82
CA LEU A 258 -10.22 11.92 11.73
C LEU A 258 -9.72 10.48 11.80
N TRP A 259 -8.61 10.19 11.14
CA TRP A 259 -7.98 8.87 11.09
C TRP A 259 -7.47 8.42 12.46
N GLY A 260 -6.73 9.28 13.16
CA GLY A 260 -6.24 9.05 14.51
C GLY A 260 -7.37 8.85 15.51
N ALA A 261 -8.41 9.68 15.43
CA ALA A 261 -9.61 9.52 16.26
C ALA A 261 -10.34 8.20 15.96
N ALA A 262 -10.46 7.81 14.68
CA ALA A 262 -11.09 6.54 14.30
C ALA A 262 -10.34 5.32 14.87
N TRP A 263 -9.00 5.32 14.78
CA TRP A 263 -8.19 4.25 15.37
C TRP A 263 -8.24 4.23 16.90
N LEU A 264 -8.22 5.40 17.54
CA LEU A 264 -8.35 5.49 18.99
C LEU A 264 -9.73 5.04 19.47
N TYR A 265 -10.80 5.38 18.74
CA TYR A 265 -12.13 4.83 19.00
C TYR A 265 -12.11 3.31 18.90
N LYS A 266 -11.50 2.76 17.84
CA LYS A 266 -11.39 1.32 17.64
C LYS A 266 -10.57 0.63 18.73
N ALA A 267 -9.51 1.26 19.21
CA ALA A 267 -8.64 0.71 20.23
C ALA A 267 -9.28 0.76 21.63
N THR A 268 -10.02 1.82 21.95
CA THR A 268 -10.49 2.09 23.32
C THR A 268 -11.97 1.83 23.55
N SER A 269 -12.78 1.85 22.48
CA SER A 269 -14.24 2.00 22.55
C SER A 269 -14.69 3.22 23.36
N ASN A 270 -13.82 4.20 23.59
CA ASN A 270 -14.14 5.40 24.35
C ASN A 270 -15.06 6.31 23.51
N PRO A 271 -16.26 6.67 24.02
CA PRO A 271 -17.22 7.49 23.29
C PRO A 271 -16.69 8.88 22.93
N THR A 272 -15.67 9.42 23.62
CA THR A 272 -15.07 10.70 23.28
C THR A 272 -14.55 10.74 21.84
N TYR A 273 -13.91 9.66 21.37
CA TYR A 273 -13.40 9.60 20.00
C TYR A 273 -14.52 9.40 18.96
N LEU A 274 -15.59 8.69 19.32
CA LEU A 274 -16.79 8.61 18.50
C LEU A 274 -17.43 9.99 18.35
N SER A 275 -17.63 10.71 19.46
CA SER A 275 -18.13 12.08 19.42
C SER A 275 -17.21 13.01 18.63
N TYR A 276 -15.88 12.82 18.72
CA TYR A 276 -14.92 13.61 17.95
C TYR A 276 -15.16 13.47 16.44
N VAL A 277 -15.23 12.24 15.91
CA VAL A 277 -15.43 12.01 14.47
C VAL A 277 -16.82 12.46 13.99
N GLN A 278 -17.84 12.42 14.85
CA GLN A 278 -19.18 12.92 14.52
C GLN A 278 -19.23 14.45 14.49
N THR A 279 -18.69 15.10 15.53
CA THR A 279 -18.76 16.57 15.65
C THR A 279 -17.82 17.26 14.67
N ASN A 280 -16.64 16.70 14.43
CA ASN A 280 -15.63 17.32 13.59
C ASN A 280 -15.63 16.80 12.14
N GLY A 281 -16.29 15.66 11.86
CA GLY A 281 -16.27 14.97 10.57
C GLY A 281 -16.35 15.92 9.37
N ARG A 282 -17.47 16.64 9.25
CA ARG A 282 -17.71 17.58 8.16
C ARG A 282 -16.67 18.72 8.08
N ASN A 283 -16.29 19.30 9.22
CA ASN A 283 -15.31 20.40 9.26
C ASN A 283 -13.89 19.92 8.92
N LEU A 284 -13.63 18.63 9.08
CA LEU A 284 -12.36 17.98 8.77
C LEU A 284 -12.41 17.20 7.44
N GLY A 285 -13.42 17.44 6.59
CA GLY A 285 -13.49 16.89 5.24
C GLY A 285 -13.95 15.43 5.14
N ALA A 286 -14.64 14.88 6.15
CA ALA A 286 -15.16 13.51 6.11
C ALA A 286 -16.09 13.26 4.89
N ASP A 287 -16.76 14.29 4.37
CA ASP A 287 -17.67 14.27 3.22
C ASP A 287 -17.03 14.76 1.91
N GLU A 288 -15.77 15.22 1.93
CA GLU A 288 -15.08 15.70 0.74
C GLU A 288 -14.87 14.58 -0.29
N PHE A 289 -15.01 14.90 -1.58
CA PHE A 289 -14.76 13.91 -2.61
C PHE A 289 -13.29 13.49 -2.60
N ASP A 290 -13.05 12.19 -2.47
CA ASP A 290 -11.72 11.62 -2.56
C ASP A 290 -11.77 10.24 -3.22
N ASN A 291 -10.79 9.99 -4.07
CA ASN A 291 -10.62 8.74 -4.80
C ASN A 291 -9.21 8.15 -4.63
N MET A 292 -8.44 8.65 -3.66
CA MET A 292 -7.08 8.23 -3.33
C MET A 292 -6.96 7.88 -1.85
N PHE A 293 -5.96 7.08 -1.51
CA PHE A 293 -5.57 6.76 -0.14
C PHE A 293 -4.06 6.53 -0.13
N SER A 294 -3.32 7.32 0.66
CA SER A 294 -1.86 7.39 0.60
C SER A 294 -1.25 7.76 1.95
N TRP A 295 0.09 7.83 1.99
CA TRP A 295 0.81 8.39 3.13
C TRP A 295 0.45 9.85 3.44
N ASP A 296 -0.19 10.57 2.51
CA ASP A 296 -0.61 11.98 2.67
C ASP A 296 -2.11 12.06 2.99
N ASN A 297 -3.00 11.37 2.27
CA ASN A 297 -4.45 11.49 2.46
C ASN A 297 -5.10 10.22 3.04
N LYS A 298 -5.79 10.35 4.19
CA LYS A 298 -6.40 9.28 4.99
C LYS A 298 -7.93 9.30 5.02
N HIS A 299 -8.60 10.26 4.38
CA HIS A 299 -10.07 10.39 4.44
C HIS A 299 -10.78 9.09 4.08
N VAL A 300 -10.41 8.49 2.95
CA VAL A 300 -10.97 7.21 2.50
C VAL A 300 -10.70 6.08 3.48
N GLY A 301 -9.48 6.02 4.03
CA GLY A 301 -9.11 5.04 5.06
C GLY A 301 -10.03 5.14 6.28
N ALA A 302 -10.22 6.35 6.80
CA ALA A 302 -11.09 6.62 7.94
C ALA A 302 -12.55 6.24 7.66
N ARG A 303 -13.07 6.57 6.47
CA ARG A 303 -14.44 6.19 6.03
C ARG A 303 -14.63 4.69 6.03
N ILE A 304 -13.72 3.94 5.39
CA ILE A 304 -13.79 2.47 5.35
C ILE A 304 -13.66 1.88 6.76
N LEU A 305 -12.72 2.38 7.57
CA LEU A 305 -12.53 1.90 8.95
C LEU A 305 -13.80 2.08 9.80
N LEU A 306 -14.38 3.29 9.81
CA LEU A 306 -15.57 3.61 10.60
C LEU A 306 -16.85 2.97 10.05
N SER A 307 -16.93 2.73 8.74
CA SER A 307 -18.07 2.00 8.14
C SER A 307 -18.23 0.60 8.72
N LYS A 308 -17.15 -0.04 9.20
CA LYS A 308 -17.20 -1.34 9.90
C LYS A 308 -18.08 -1.27 11.14
N GLU A 309 -17.96 -0.19 11.90
CA GLU A 309 -18.67 0.02 13.16
C GLU A 309 -20.18 0.19 12.91
N PHE A 310 -20.54 0.87 11.82
CA PHE A 310 -21.94 0.91 11.35
C PHE A 310 -22.43 -0.46 10.86
N LEU A 311 -21.68 -1.09 9.94
CA LEU A 311 -22.10 -2.30 9.22
C LEU A 311 -22.17 -3.55 10.11
N ILE A 312 -21.24 -3.69 11.07
CA ILE A 312 -21.07 -4.91 11.87
C ILE A 312 -21.51 -4.69 13.31
N HIS A 313 -21.21 -3.51 13.88
CA HIS A 313 -21.49 -3.20 15.28
C HIS A 313 -22.74 -2.32 15.47
N ASN A 314 -23.44 -1.98 14.38
CA ASN A 314 -24.70 -1.23 14.38
C ASN A 314 -24.62 0.15 15.07
N VAL A 315 -23.45 0.79 15.01
CA VAL A 315 -23.25 2.15 15.51
C VAL A 315 -23.87 3.14 14.52
N LYS A 316 -25.18 3.43 14.67
CA LYS A 316 -25.98 4.29 13.76
C LYS A 316 -25.41 5.68 13.56
N ALA A 317 -24.72 6.19 14.57
CA ALA A 317 -23.94 7.42 14.57
C ALA A 317 -22.93 7.55 13.41
N LEU A 318 -22.55 6.44 12.77
CA LEU A 318 -21.53 6.37 11.71
C LEU A 318 -22.11 5.99 10.33
N GLU A 319 -23.43 6.15 10.12
CA GLU A 319 -24.08 5.89 8.84
C GLU A 319 -23.46 6.68 7.69
N GLU A 320 -23.23 7.99 7.88
CA GLU A 320 -22.59 8.87 6.89
C GLU A 320 -21.21 8.37 6.45
N TYR A 321 -20.39 7.83 7.37
CA TYR A 321 -19.09 7.26 7.01
C TYR A 321 -19.22 6.02 6.11
N LYS A 322 -20.30 5.25 6.23
CA LYS A 322 -20.60 4.18 5.27
C LYS A 322 -20.95 4.78 3.91
N GLU A 323 -21.81 5.80 3.85
CA GLU A 323 -22.18 6.45 2.58
C GLU A 323 -20.97 7.04 1.86
N HIS A 324 -20.02 7.63 2.60
CA HIS A 324 -18.77 8.12 2.04
C HIS A 324 -17.84 6.98 1.60
N ALA A 325 -17.81 5.85 2.30
CA ALA A 325 -17.09 4.66 1.87
C ALA A 325 -17.69 4.09 0.57
N ASP A 326 -19.02 4.01 0.46
CA ASP A 326 -19.72 3.64 -0.79
C ASP A 326 -19.34 4.58 -1.94
N SER A 327 -19.31 5.89 -1.68
CA SER A 327 -18.95 6.90 -2.67
C SER A 327 -17.52 6.72 -3.20
N PHE A 328 -16.57 6.39 -2.31
CA PHE A 328 -15.22 6.01 -2.73
C PHE A 328 -15.23 4.76 -3.62
N ILE A 329 -15.94 3.69 -3.23
CA ILE A 329 -16.06 2.50 -4.07
C ILE A 329 -16.61 2.86 -5.45
N CYS A 330 -17.67 3.67 -5.51
CA CYS A 330 -18.25 4.10 -6.77
C CYS A 330 -17.29 4.92 -7.65
N SER A 331 -16.32 5.63 -7.05
CA SER A 331 -15.33 6.44 -7.77
C SER A 331 -14.15 5.62 -8.33
N VAL A 332 -13.86 4.44 -7.77
CA VAL A 332 -12.70 3.61 -8.16
C VAL A 332 -13.03 2.38 -9.00
N ILE A 333 -14.30 1.96 -9.03
CA ILE A 333 -14.70 0.73 -9.73
C ILE A 333 -14.86 0.96 -11.24
N PRO A 334 -14.16 0.19 -12.10
CA PRO A 334 -14.31 0.32 -13.55
C PRO A 334 -15.74 0.04 -14.01
N GLY A 335 -16.25 0.94 -14.85
CA GLY A 335 -17.59 0.85 -15.43
C GLY A 335 -18.73 1.31 -14.52
N ALA A 336 -18.45 1.79 -13.31
CA ALA A 336 -19.45 2.48 -12.50
C ALA A 336 -19.76 3.87 -13.11
N PRO A 337 -21.03 4.34 -13.09
CA PRO A 337 -21.43 5.63 -13.69
C PRO A 337 -20.64 6.86 -13.21
N PHE A 338 -20.15 6.82 -11.97
CA PHE A 338 -19.38 7.91 -11.34
C PHE A 338 -17.90 7.57 -11.15
N SER A 339 -17.41 6.54 -11.85
CA SER A 339 -16.00 6.18 -11.79
C SER A 339 -15.15 7.32 -12.37
N SER A 340 -14.15 7.75 -11.60
CA SER A 340 -13.17 8.78 -12.00
C SER A 340 -11.74 8.21 -12.10
N SER A 341 -11.59 6.91 -11.88
CA SER A 341 -10.28 6.26 -11.88
C SER A 341 -9.83 5.90 -13.29
N GLN A 342 -8.56 6.18 -13.56
CA GLN A 342 -7.92 5.86 -14.82
C GLN A 342 -7.23 4.50 -14.72
N TYR A 343 -7.18 3.79 -15.84
CA TYR A 343 -6.49 2.52 -15.95
C TYR A 343 -5.59 2.55 -17.18
N THR A 344 -4.40 1.97 -17.08
CA THR A 344 -3.50 1.78 -18.22
C THR A 344 -4.14 0.83 -19.25
N PRO A 345 -3.64 0.79 -20.51
CA PRO A 345 -4.08 -0.20 -21.50
C PRO A 345 -4.00 -1.66 -21.00
N GLY A 346 -3.02 -1.98 -20.15
CA GLY A 346 -2.85 -3.28 -19.51
C GLY A 346 -3.75 -3.52 -18.30
N GLY A 347 -4.54 -2.53 -17.85
CA GLY A 347 -5.52 -2.67 -16.79
C GLY A 347 -5.01 -2.37 -15.37
N LEU A 348 -3.89 -1.66 -15.22
CA LEU A 348 -3.41 -1.16 -13.92
C LEU A 348 -4.12 0.13 -13.54
N LEU A 349 -4.57 0.25 -12.29
CA LEU A 349 -5.05 1.50 -11.72
C LEU A 349 -3.94 2.54 -11.79
N PHE A 350 -4.21 3.67 -12.44
CA PHE A 350 -3.24 4.73 -12.65
C PHE A 350 -3.74 6.03 -12.03
N LYS A 351 -2.98 6.55 -11.06
CA LYS A 351 -3.29 7.76 -10.29
C LYS A 351 -2.22 8.83 -10.47
N MET A 352 -0.95 8.43 -10.50
CA MET A 352 0.19 9.35 -10.58
C MET A 352 1.31 8.77 -11.43
N SER A 353 2.17 9.63 -11.98
CA SER A 353 3.31 9.21 -12.80
C SER A 353 4.47 8.61 -12.00
N GLY A 354 4.61 8.96 -10.73
CA GLY A 354 5.62 8.45 -9.82
C GLY A 354 4.99 7.69 -8.66
N SER A 355 5.62 6.59 -8.24
CA SER A 355 5.20 5.75 -7.12
C SER A 355 3.73 5.28 -7.21
N ASN A 356 3.23 5.08 -8.44
CA ASN A 356 1.83 4.72 -8.69
C ASN A 356 1.39 3.46 -7.94
N MET A 357 2.30 2.50 -7.75
CA MET A 357 2.04 1.26 -7.02
C MET A 357 1.56 1.49 -5.58
N GLN A 358 1.84 2.64 -4.94
CA GLN A 358 1.19 3.00 -3.67
C GLN A 358 -0.33 2.92 -3.77
N TYR A 359 -0.90 3.54 -4.81
CA TYR A 359 -2.35 3.62 -4.97
C TYR A 359 -2.94 2.28 -5.39
N VAL A 360 -2.17 1.48 -6.13
CA VAL A 360 -2.56 0.13 -6.54
C VAL A 360 -2.68 -0.77 -5.30
N THR A 361 -1.66 -0.79 -4.44
CA THR A 361 -1.63 -1.66 -3.25
C THR A 361 -2.60 -1.16 -2.17
N SER A 362 -2.65 0.15 -1.92
CA SER A 362 -3.57 0.74 -0.92
C SER A 362 -5.03 0.56 -1.32
N THR A 363 -5.39 0.81 -2.59
CA THR A 363 -6.76 0.59 -3.09
C THR A 363 -7.11 -0.89 -3.07
N SER A 364 -6.21 -1.78 -3.49
CA SER A 364 -6.47 -3.23 -3.44
C SER A 364 -6.75 -3.71 -2.01
N PHE A 365 -5.98 -3.24 -1.03
CA PHE A 365 -6.23 -3.51 0.38
C PHE A 365 -7.61 -3.01 0.83
N LEU A 366 -7.94 -1.75 0.54
CA LEU A 366 -9.23 -1.15 0.92
C LEU A 366 -10.42 -1.88 0.30
N LEU A 367 -10.32 -2.28 -0.98
CA LEU A 367 -11.35 -3.06 -1.66
C LEU A 367 -11.60 -4.42 -0.97
N LEU A 368 -10.53 -5.12 -0.57
CA LEU A 368 -10.63 -6.40 0.13
C LEU A 368 -11.21 -6.24 1.54
N THR A 369 -10.74 -5.23 2.28
CA THR A 369 -11.23 -4.89 3.62
C THR A 369 -12.71 -4.54 3.59
N TYR A 370 -13.13 -3.70 2.65
CA TYR A 370 -14.53 -3.31 2.52
C TYR A 370 -15.41 -4.47 2.03
N ALA A 371 -14.90 -5.30 1.11
CA ALA A 371 -15.60 -6.53 0.70
C ALA A 371 -15.84 -7.48 1.89
N LYS A 372 -14.88 -7.58 2.82
CA LYS A 372 -15.05 -8.35 4.06
C LYS A 372 -16.18 -7.79 4.91
N TYR A 373 -16.24 -6.47 5.11
CA TYR A 373 -17.30 -5.84 5.92
C TYR A 373 -18.69 -6.01 5.29
N LEU A 374 -18.81 -5.75 3.99
CA LEU A 374 -20.06 -5.93 3.24
C LEU A 374 -20.53 -7.39 3.25
N THR A 375 -19.59 -8.35 3.16
CA THR A 375 -19.92 -9.78 3.26
C THR A 375 -20.50 -10.12 4.63
N SER A 376 -19.87 -9.65 5.72
CA SER A 376 -20.36 -9.86 7.09
C SER A 376 -21.75 -9.24 7.30
N ALA A 377 -21.97 -8.04 6.76
CA ALA A 377 -23.25 -7.33 6.83
C ALA A 377 -24.29 -7.82 5.81
N ARG A 378 -23.93 -8.76 4.92
CA ARG A 378 -24.79 -9.29 3.84
C ARG A 378 -25.40 -8.20 2.96
N THR A 379 -24.58 -7.21 2.59
CA THR A 379 -25.01 -6.05 1.81
C THR A 379 -24.07 -5.78 0.64
N VAL A 380 -24.42 -4.78 -0.18
CA VAL A 380 -23.74 -4.38 -1.41
C VAL A 380 -23.65 -2.86 -1.50
N VAL A 381 -22.87 -2.36 -2.47
CA VAL A 381 -22.78 -0.93 -2.78
C VAL A 381 -23.65 -0.62 -4.00
N TYR A 382 -24.38 0.49 -3.95
CA TYR A 382 -25.21 0.98 -5.07
C TYR A 382 -24.56 2.23 -5.68
N CYS A 383 -24.07 2.11 -6.90
CA CYS A 383 -23.40 3.18 -7.64
C CYS A 383 -24.29 3.68 -8.78
N GLY A 384 -25.35 4.42 -8.43
CA GLY A 384 -26.14 5.21 -9.40
C GLY A 384 -26.69 4.45 -10.61
N GLY A 385 -27.06 3.18 -10.44
CA GLY A 385 -27.51 2.31 -11.54
C GLY A 385 -26.68 1.03 -11.73
N SER A 386 -25.57 0.89 -11.01
CA SER A 386 -24.79 -0.36 -10.94
C SER A 386 -24.70 -0.88 -9.52
N VAL A 387 -24.75 -2.21 -9.36
CA VAL A 387 -24.57 -2.89 -8.06
C VAL A 387 -23.15 -3.44 -8.01
N VAL A 388 -22.38 -3.01 -7.01
CA VAL A 388 -21.03 -3.51 -6.76
C VAL A 388 -21.07 -4.48 -5.60
N THR A 389 -20.82 -5.76 -5.90
CA THR A 389 -20.85 -6.85 -4.93
C THR A 389 -19.48 -7.04 -4.26
N PRO A 390 -19.42 -7.65 -3.06
CA PRO A 390 -18.14 -8.03 -2.45
C PRO A 390 -17.28 -8.90 -3.36
N ALA A 391 -17.88 -9.77 -4.18
CA ALA A 391 -17.15 -10.59 -5.14
C ALA A 391 -16.49 -9.75 -6.24
N ARG A 392 -17.16 -8.70 -6.73
CA ARG A 392 -16.59 -7.75 -7.70
C ARG A 392 -15.40 -7.00 -7.10
N LEU A 393 -15.52 -6.50 -5.87
CA LEU A 393 -14.41 -5.83 -5.17
C LEU A 393 -13.18 -6.73 -5.06
N ARG A 394 -13.38 -7.98 -4.63
CA ARG A 394 -12.31 -8.99 -4.53
C ARG A 394 -11.66 -9.29 -5.88
N SER A 395 -12.45 -9.42 -6.94
CA SER A 395 -11.93 -9.67 -8.28
C SER A 395 -11.08 -8.51 -8.78
N ILE A 396 -11.48 -7.26 -8.52
CA ILE A 396 -10.72 -6.08 -8.95
C ILE A 396 -9.40 -6.00 -8.18
N ALA A 397 -9.44 -6.16 -6.85
CA ALA A 397 -8.23 -6.19 -6.03
C ALA A 397 -7.27 -7.31 -6.47
N LYS A 398 -7.79 -8.51 -6.76
CA LYS A 398 -7.00 -9.62 -7.31
C LYS A 398 -6.33 -9.22 -8.63
N ASN A 399 -7.07 -8.67 -9.58
CA ASN A 399 -6.51 -8.28 -10.88
C ASN A 399 -5.38 -7.25 -10.75
N GLN A 400 -5.48 -6.32 -9.79
CA GLN A 400 -4.42 -5.34 -9.52
C GLN A 400 -3.17 -6.02 -8.93
N VAL A 401 -3.35 -6.95 -7.98
CA VAL A 401 -2.23 -7.73 -7.42
C VAL A 401 -1.61 -8.66 -8.47
N ASP A 402 -2.41 -9.30 -9.32
CA ASP A 402 -1.93 -10.14 -10.42
C ASP A 402 -1.13 -9.32 -11.44
N TYR A 403 -1.62 -8.12 -11.80
CA TYR A 403 -0.87 -7.20 -12.66
C TYR A 403 0.50 -6.90 -12.04
N LEU A 404 0.54 -6.57 -10.73
CA LEU A 404 1.79 -6.34 -10.00
C LEU A 404 2.70 -7.57 -10.04
N LEU A 405 2.15 -8.78 -9.95
CA LEU A 405 2.92 -10.02 -9.90
C LEU A 405 3.33 -10.58 -11.27
N GLY A 406 2.79 -10.06 -12.38
CA GLY A 406 3.25 -10.38 -13.73
C GLY A 406 2.17 -10.49 -14.81
N ASP A 407 0.89 -10.36 -14.46
CA ASP A 407 -0.23 -10.41 -15.41
C ASP A 407 -0.42 -9.06 -16.11
N ASN A 408 0.65 -8.59 -16.74
CA ASN A 408 0.71 -7.34 -17.48
C ASN A 408 1.29 -7.56 -18.88
N LEU A 409 1.35 -6.50 -19.68
CA LEU A 409 1.82 -6.53 -21.06
C LEU A 409 3.31 -6.92 -21.18
N LEU A 410 4.12 -6.66 -20.15
CA LEU A 410 5.54 -6.98 -20.13
C LEU A 410 5.86 -8.38 -19.60
N LYS A 411 4.84 -9.11 -19.09
CA LYS A 411 4.98 -10.41 -18.40
C LYS A 411 6.09 -10.36 -17.33
N MET A 412 6.08 -9.28 -16.57
CA MET A 412 7.12 -8.91 -15.62
C MET A 412 6.49 -8.62 -14.27
N SER A 413 6.95 -9.28 -13.21
CA SER A 413 6.59 -8.87 -11.86
C SER A 413 7.21 -7.51 -11.56
N TYR A 414 6.49 -6.63 -10.87
CA TYR A 414 7.04 -5.41 -10.29
C TYR A 414 7.51 -5.61 -8.83
N MET A 415 7.52 -6.86 -8.35
CA MET A 415 8.11 -7.26 -7.08
C MET A 415 9.48 -7.91 -7.32
N VAL A 416 10.53 -7.36 -6.73
CA VAL A 416 11.89 -7.89 -6.82
C VAL A 416 11.95 -9.31 -6.24
N GLY A 417 12.57 -10.24 -6.98
CA GLY A 417 12.70 -11.63 -6.56
C GLY A 417 11.45 -12.49 -6.77
N TYR A 418 10.39 -11.97 -7.38
CA TYR A 418 9.17 -12.72 -7.69
C TYR A 418 9.04 -13.08 -9.17
N GLY A 419 8.66 -14.32 -9.46
CA GLY A 419 8.54 -14.82 -10.83
C GLY A 419 9.88 -14.94 -11.56
N SER A 420 9.83 -15.20 -12.88
CA SER A 420 11.03 -15.38 -13.71
C SER A 420 11.60 -14.07 -14.27
N LYS A 421 10.80 -13.00 -14.29
CA LYS A 421 11.17 -11.68 -14.81
C LYS A 421 10.69 -10.60 -13.83
N TYR A 422 11.63 -9.83 -13.29
CA TYR A 422 11.40 -8.76 -12.30
C TYR A 422 12.50 -7.69 -12.39
N PRO A 423 12.31 -6.48 -11.82
CA PRO A 423 13.30 -5.40 -11.86
C PRO A 423 14.63 -5.83 -11.25
N ARG A 424 15.72 -5.55 -11.96
CA ARG A 424 17.08 -5.87 -11.53
C ARG A 424 17.89 -4.64 -11.18
N ARG A 425 17.40 -3.43 -11.49
CA ARG A 425 18.15 -2.18 -11.37
C ARG A 425 17.34 -1.11 -10.64
N ILE A 426 16.66 -1.51 -9.57
CA ILE A 426 15.84 -0.60 -8.75
C ILE A 426 16.68 0.55 -8.18
N HIS A 427 16.08 1.73 -8.05
CA HIS A 427 16.65 2.89 -7.36
C HIS A 427 16.70 2.63 -5.86
N HIS A 428 17.76 1.95 -5.39
CA HIS A 428 17.95 1.69 -3.97
C HIS A 428 19.43 1.52 -3.64
N ARG A 429 19.97 2.36 -2.74
CA ARG A 429 21.40 2.41 -2.39
C ARG A 429 21.92 1.08 -1.86
N GLY A 430 21.29 0.54 -0.81
CA GLY A 430 21.68 -0.76 -0.23
C GLY A 430 21.58 -1.95 -1.20
N SER A 431 20.71 -1.90 -2.21
CA SER A 431 20.56 -2.96 -3.21
C SER A 431 21.63 -2.83 -4.30
N SER A 432 21.92 -1.60 -4.74
CA SER A 432 22.80 -1.29 -5.86
C SER A 432 24.29 -1.29 -5.54
N LEU A 433 24.67 -1.12 -4.28
CA LEU A 433 26.05 -1.12 -3.81
C LEU A 433 26.41 -2.49 -3.22
N PRO A 434 27.64 -3.00 -3.39
CA PRO A 434 28.04 -4.26 -2.76
C PRO A 434 27.93 -4.15 -1.23
N SER A 435 27.45 -5.22 -0.58
CA SER A 435 27.33 -5.26 0.88
C SER A 435 28.69 -5.16 1.59
N VAL A 436 28.69 -4.83 2.88
CA VAL A 436 29.91 -4.80 3.71
C VAL A 436 30.62 -6.15 3.68
N ALA A 437 29.88 -7.26 3.65
CA ALA A 437 30.46 -8.60 3.55
C ALA A 437 31.21 -8.83 2.22
N ALA A 438 30.69 -8.32 1.11
CA ALA A 438 31.30 -8.47 -0.22
C ALA A 438 32.41 -7.43 -0.49
N HIS A 439 32.29 -6.24 0.10
CA HIS A 439 33.24 -5.14 -0.04
C HIS A 439 33.42 -4.44 1.33
N PRO A 440 34.34 -4.93 2.18
CA PRO A 440 34.47 -4.45 3.57
C PRO A 440 34.99 -3.03 3.72
N THR A 441 35.66 -2.51 2.70
CA THR A 441 36.09 -1.11 2.68
C THR A 441 34.91 -0.18 2.51
N LYS A 442 34.98 0.98 3.16
CA LYS A 442 33.97 2.03 3.03
C LYS A 442 33.92 2.55 1.59
N ILE A 443 32.72 2.63 1.02
CA ILE A 443 32.42 3.29 -0.25
C ILE A 443 32.13 4.76 0.08
N GLN A 444 32.88 5.69 -0.50
CA GLN A 444 32.68 7.12 -0.27
C GLN A 444 31.45 7.64 -1.04
N CYS A 445 30.84 8.71 -0.52
CA CYS A 445 29.69 9.43 -1.08
C CYS A 445 29.62 9.47 -2.61
N HIS A 446 30.68 9.94 -3.26
CA HIS A 446 30.69 10.12 -4.71
C HIS A 446 31.11 8.86 -5.48
N ASP A 447 31.85 7.94 -4.86
CA ASP A 447 32.33 6.73 -5.53
C ASP A 447 31.18 5.78 -5.89
N GLY A 448 30.12 5.76 -5.07
CA GLY A 448 28.93 4.95 -5.31
C GLY A 448 28.15 5.33 -6.56
N PHE A 449 28.32 6.54 -7.11
CA PHE A 449 27.66 6.93 -8.36
C PHE A 449 28.16 6.12 -9.57
N SER A 450 29.33 5.50 -9.49
CA SER A 450 29.79 4.54 -10.50
C SER A 450 28.83 3.34 -10.60
N MET A 451 28.37 2.84 -9.45
CA MET A 451 27.34 1.79 -9.38
C MET A 451 25.97 2.32 -9.76
N PHE A 452 25.61 3.54 -9.32
CA PHE A 452 24.35 4.19 -9.70
C PHE A 452 24.14 4.22 -11.22
N ASN A 453 25.16 4.67 -11.96
CA ASN A 453 25.12 4.83 -13.42
C ASN A 453 25.35 3.51 -14.19
N SER A 454 25.71 2.43 -13.49
CA SER A 454 25.98 1.13 -14.12
C SER A 454 24.72 0.50 -14.72
N GLN A 455 24.92 -0.18 -15.86
CA GLN A 455 23.90 -1.01 -16.51
C GLN A 455 23.81 -2.42 -15.93
N SER A 456 24.72 -2.78 -15.01
CA SER A 456 24.68 -4.06 -14.32
C SER A 456 23.47 -4.15 -13.36
N PRO A 457 22.93 -5.36 -13.16
CA PRO A 457 22.01 -5.64 -12.06
C PRO A 457 22.56 -5.18 -10.71
N ASN A 458 21.65 -4.84 -9.79
CA ASN A 458 21.97 -4.61 -8.39
C ASN A 458 22.61 -5.90 -7.80
N PRO A 459 23.75 -5.79 -7.08
CA PRO A 459 24.42 -6.96 -6.51
C PRO A 459 23.63 -7.61 -5.36
N ASN A 460 22.75 -6.87 -4.68
CA ASN A 460 21.90 -7.41 -3.62
C ASN A 460 20.43 -7.35 -4.05
N ASP A 461 19.79 -8.51 -4.22
CA ASP A 461 18.35 -8.58 -4.49
C ASP A 461 17.58 -8.14 -3.22
N LEU A 462 16.97 -6.95 -3.26
CA LEU A 462 16.03 -6.48 -2.24
C LEU A 462 14.69 -7.22 -2.37
N THR A 463 14.73 -8.49 -2.03
CA THR A 463 13.63 -9.42 -2.28
C THR A 463 12.35 -8.96 -1.61
N GLY A 464 11.27 -8.89 -2.40
CA GLY A 464 9.96 -8.41 -1.98
C GLY A 464 9.68 -6.93 -2.21
N ALA A 465 10.68 -6.11 -2.54
CA ALA A 465 10.46 -4.70 -2.86
C ALA A 465 9.52 -4.55 -4.05
N VAL A 466 8.47 -3.74 -3.88
CA VAL A 466 7.60 -3.32 -4.97
C VAL A 466 8.02 -1.94 -5.43
N VAL A 467 8.43 -1.83 -6.68
CA VAL A 467 8.84 -0.55 -7.29
C VAL A 467 7.64 0.35 -7.60
N GLY A 468 7.88 1.63 -7.89
CA GLY A 468 6.84 2.59 -8.27
C GLY A 468 5.91 2.16 -9.42
N GLY A 469 6.39 1.31 -10.34
CA GLY A 469 5.59 0.66 -11.38
C GLY A 469 5.73 1.31 -12.77
N PRO A 470 4.97 0.83 -13.77
CA PRO A 470 5.05 1.35 -15.13
C PRO A 470 4.40 2.73 -15.26
N ASP A 471 4.65 3.40 -16.38
CA ASP A 471 3.89 4.59 -16.76
C ASP A 471 2.46 4.28 -17.22
N GLN A 472 1.73 5.33 -17.60
CA GLN A 472 0.35 5.27 -18.07
C GLN A 472 0.13 4.39 -19.31
N ASN A 473 1.21 4.04 -20.03
CA ASN A 473 1.20 3.21 -21.24
C ASN A 473 1.82 1.82 -20.98
N ASP A 474 1.88 1.39 -19.73
CA ASP A 474 2.45 0.11 -19.30
C ASP A 474 3.95 -0.06 -19.62
N GLN A 475 4.69 1.04 -19.79
CA GLN A 475 6.14 0.99 -20.04
C GLN A 475 6.93 1.07 -18.74
N PHE A 476 7.96 0.21 -18.63
CA PHE A 476 8.87 0.17 -17.48
C PHE A 476 10.31 -0.11 -17.94
N PRO A 477 11.24 0.86 -17.83
CA PRO A 477 12.58 0.73 -18.38
C PRO A 477 13.56 -0.11 -17.53
N ASP A 478 13.24 -0.42 -16.27
CA ASP A 478 14.17 -1.02 -15.29
C ASP A 478 15.50 -0.26 -15.21
N GLU A 479 15.41 1.03 -14.88
CA GLU A 479 16.54 1.96 -14.83
C GLU A 479 16.65 2.61 -13.46
N ARG A 480 17.84 2.52 -12.85
CA ARG A 480 18.12 3.04 -11.51
C ARG A 480 17.97 4.55 -11.39
N SER A 481 18.18 5.30 -12.47
CA SER A 481 18.02 6.75 -12.50
C SER A 481 16.55 7.18 -12.51
N ASP A 482 15.64 6.29 -12.95
CA ASP A 482 14.20 6.52 -13.03
C ASP A 482 13.54 6.20 -11.69
N TYR A 483 13.81 7.03 -10.67
CA TYR A 483 13.29 6.84 -9.32
C TYR A 483 11.75 6.80 -9.29
N GLN A 484 11.08 7.58 -10.14
CA GLN A 484 9.61 7.63 -10.22
C GLN A 484 8.98 6.24 -10.44
N ARG A 485 9.64 5.39 -11.23
CA ARG A 485 9.15 4.04 -11.57
C ARG A 485 9.88 2.95 -10.82
N SER A 486 11.19 3.09 -10.60
CA SER A 486 12.06 2.03 -10.12
C SER A 486 12.32 2.04 -8.62
N GLU A 487 11.97 3.12 -7.91
CA GLU A 487 12.17 3.22 -6.46
C GLU A 487 11.07 2.47 -5.70
N PRO A 488 11.42 1.56 -4.79
CA PRO A 488 10.45 1.02 -3.84
C PRO A 488 10.32 1.93 -2.62
N ALA A 489 9.19 1.86 -1.93
CA ALA A 489 9.00 2.55 -0.66
C ALA A 489 8.21 1.70 0.33
N THR A 490 8.47 1.92 1.62
CA THR A 490 7.85 1.16 2.73
C THR A 490 6.33 1.13 2.68
N TYR A 491 5.70 2.27 2.37
CA TYR A 491 4.24 2.41 2.30
C TYR A 491 3.61 1.77 1.06
N ILE A 492 4.39 1.44 0.01
CA ILE A 492 3.89 0.68 -1.14
C ILE A 492 3.63 -0.78 -0.72
N ASN A 493 4.59 -1.36 0.01
CA ASN A 493 4.55 -2.76 0.45
C ASN A 493 3.58 -3.01 1.62
N ALA A 494 3.41 -2.04 2.53
CA ALA A 494 2.62 -2.22 3.76
C ALA A 494 1.17 -2.71 3.54
N PRO A 495 0.33 -2.07 2.70
CA PRO A 495 -1.02 -2.57 2.42
C PRO A 495 -1.04 -3.88 1.61
N LEU A 496 0.01 -4.15 0.82
CA LEU A 496 0.10 -5.36 0.01
C LEU A 496 0.19 -6.63 0.89
N VAL A 497 0.81 -6.53 2.08
CA VAL A 497 0.90 -7.64 3.04
C VAL A 497 -0.49 -8.20 3.37
N GLY A 498 -1.45 -7.34 3.72
CA GLY A 498 -2.82 -7.76 4.01
C GLY A 498 -3.54 -8.34 2.78
N ALA A 499 -3.35 -7.71 1.60
CA ALA A 499 -3.96 -8.19 0.37
C ALA A 499 -3.43 -9.59 -0.04
N LEU A 500 -2.13 -9.82 0.07
CA LEU A 500 -1.51 -11.11 -0.22
C LEU A 500 -1.92 -12.19 0.78
N ALA A 501 -2.04 -11.86 2.07
CA ALA A 501 -2.57 -12.80 3.07
C ALA A 501 -3.99 -13.27 2.73
N TYR A 502 -4.86 -12.33 2.35
CA TYR A 502 -6.21 -12.64 1.89
C TYR A 502 -6.21 -13.54 0.65
N LEU A 503 -5.42 -13.20 -0.37
CA LEU A 503 -5.38 -13.95 -1.63
C LEU A 503 -4.77 -15.33 -1.44
N ALA A 504 -3.65 -15.45 -0.72
CA ALA A 504 -3.02 -16.73 -0.42
C ALA A 504 -4.02 -17.69 0.24
N ARG A 505 -4.79 -17.21 1.22
CA ARG A 505 -5.83 -18.03 1.88
C ARG A 505 -6.96 -18.39 0.92
N SER A 506 -7.46 -17.42 0.17
CA SER A 506 -8.60 -17.60 -0.74
C SER A 506 -8.33 -18.60 -1.85
N PHE A 507 -7.05 -18.79 -2.21
CA PHE A 507 -6.60 -19.75 -3.22
C PHE A 507 -5.93 -21.00 -2.61
N GLY A 508 -6.10 -21.25 -1.30
CA GLY A 508 -5.67 -22.49 -0.64
C GLY A 508 -4.15 -22.66 -0.51
N GLN A 509 -3.39 -21.56 -0.54
CA GLN A 509 -1.93 -21.57 -0.45
C GLN A 509 -1.43 -21.46 1.00
N VAL A 510 -2.27 -20.97 1.91
CA VAL A 510 -2.07 -20.91 3.38
C VAL A 510 -3.30 -21.41 4.12
#